data_AF-A0A9E7ADK0-F1
#
_entry.id   AF-A0A9E7ADK0-F1
#
_cell.length_a   1.000
_cell.length_b   1.000
_cell.length_c   1.000
_cell.angle_alpha   90.00
_cell.angle_beta   90.00
_cell.angle_gamma   90.00
#
_symmetry.space_group_name_H-M   'P 1'
#
loop_
_entity.id
_entity.type
_entity.pdbx_description
1 polymer ?
#
loop_
_entity_poly.entity_id
_entity_poly.type
_entity_poly.pdbx_seq_one_letter_code
_entity_poly.pdbx_strand_id
1 'polypeptide(L)'
;MEVGEWSISSPASKFLLGAPWSEKLAHGWVHPLRISSNQLRVIGSCSSWHPGLFKQMAACTSDIQVAFTTDSSEVVLDLNIDELPKGASSVLQLLKATYFKKLSSVFVTVDGKPYKNFSLDDAGEHTLSIHLETETSEDDLARLPGFNDTHHVSVYLPCLQSASVKNLRGNGTFFSPDEA
;
A
#
# COMPACT_ATOMS: atom_id res chain seq x y z
N MET A 1 -13.10 18.69 1.85
CA MET A 1 -12.95 17.82 3.04
C MET A 1 -11.84 18.46 3.85
N GLU A 2 -12.19 19.04 4.99
CA GLU A 2 -11.20 19.65 5.89
C GLU A 2 -10.20 18.57 6.30
N VAL A 3 -8.91 18.91 6.23
CA VAL A 3 -7.84 18.04 6.73
C VAL A 3 -8.06 17.96 8.23
N GLY A 4 -8.64 16.86 8.70
CA GLY A 4 -8.64 16.54 10.12
C GLY A 4 -7.21 16.66 10.63
N GLU A 5 -7.03 17.35 11.74
CA GLU A 5 -5.71 17.58 12.33
C GLU A 5 -5.17 16.21 12.79
N TRP A 6 -4.29 15.62 11.97
CA TRP A 6 -3.68 14.32 12.29
C TRP A 6 -2.77 14.48 13.49
N SER A 7 -3.08 13.77 14.57
CA SER A 7 -2.32 13.82 15.82
C SER A 7 -0.91 13.24 15.67
N ILE A 8 -0.76 12.24 14.79
CA ILE A 8 0.51 11.59 14.50
C ILE A 8 0.77 11.46 12.99
N SER A 9 2.03 11.57 12.61
CA SER A 9 2.51 11.41 11.25
C SER A 9 3.88 10.74 11.25
N SER A 10 4.07 9.72 10.41
CA SER A 10 5.32 8.99 10.28
C SER A 10 5.58 8.63 8.81
N PRO A 11 6.84 8.56 8.36
CA PRO A 11 7.15 8.03 7.03
C PRO A 11 6.63 6.59 6.88
N ALA A 12 5.79 6.36 5.87
CA ALA A 12 5.18 5.05 5.61
C ALA A 12 6.24 3.97 5.33
N SER A 13 7.42 4.37 4.85
CA SER A 13 8.54 3.48 4.56
C SER A 13 9.08 2.71 5.77
N LYS A 14 8.82 3.18 7.00
CA LYS A 14 9.19 2.45 8.23
C LYS A 14 8.35 1.20 8.48
N PHE A 15 7.22 1.07 7.80
CA PHE A 15 6.22 0.03 8.01
C PHE A 15 6.14 -0.92 6.81
N LEU A 16 7.12 -0.88 5.90
CA LEU A 16 7.16 -1.74 4.73
C LEU A 16 7.59 -3.17 5.10
N LEU A 17 6.77 -4.15 4.74
CA LEU A 17 7.12 -5.57 4.74
C LEU A 17 7.06 -6.13 3.32
N GLY A 18 7.89 -7.14 3.03
CA GLY A 18 8.01 -7.73 1.68
C GLY A 18 8.85 -6.92 0.68
N ALA A 19 9.43 -5.79 1.11
CA ALA A 19 10.28 -4.93 0.29
C ALA A 19 11.77 -5.05 0.69
N PRO A 20 12.54 -6.01 0.15
CA PRO A 20 13.94 -6.18 0.50
C PRO A 20 14.83 -4.98 0.13
N TRP A 21 14.38 -4.14 -0.80
CA TRP A 21 14.99 -2.86 -1.12
C TRP A 21 13.95 -1.75 -1.22
N SER A 22 14.40 -0.51 -1.10
CA SER A 22 13.59 0.68 -1.35
C SER A 22 14.43 1.80 -1.92
N GLU A 23 13.87 2.56 -2.85
CA GLU A 23 14.49 3.75 -3.43
C GLU A 23 13.84 5.02 -2.86
N LYS A 24 14.65 5.99 -2.46
CA LYS A 24 14.16 7.30 -2.04
C LYS A 24 13.96 8.17 -3.28
N LEU A 25 12.75 8.70 -3.44
CA LEU A 25 12.37 9.59 -4.53
C LEU A 25 12.25 11.04 -4.03
N ALA A 26 11.92 11.95 -4.94
CA ALA A 26 11.70 13.36 -4.61
C ALA A 26 10.52 13.53 -3.64
N HIS A 27 10.54 14.64 -2.89
CA HIS A 27 9.43 15.05 -2.00
C HIS A 27 9.00 14.02 -0.94
N GLY A 28 9.93 13.16 -0.51
CA GLY A 28 9.71 12.20 0.57
C GLY A 28 9.02 10.90 0.16
N TRP A 29 8.75 10.71 -1.12
CA TRP A 29 8.26 9.44 -1.66
C TRP A 29 9.32 8.35 -1.56
N VAL A 30 8.89 7.12 -1.28
CA VAL A 30 9.74 5.93 -1.25
C VAL A 30 9.11 4.87 -2.12
N HIS A 31 9.90 4.34 -3.05
CA HIS A 31 9.50 3.26 -3.94
C HIS A 31 10.03 1.91 -3.41
N PRO A 32 9.17 1.05 -2.84
CA PRO A 32 9.57 -0.29 -2.41
C PRO A 32 9.82 -1.21 -3.61
N LEU A 33 10.84 -2.06 -3.50
CA LEU A 33 11.33 -2.93 -4.55
C LEU A 33 11.38 -4.38 -4.06
N ARG A 34 10.83 -5.30 -4.85
CA ARG A 34 10.87 -6.76 -4.59
C ARG A 34 12.21 -7.39 -4.94
N ILE A 35 13.00 -6.71 -5.77
CA ILE A 35 14.20 -7.24 -6.39
C ILE A 35 15.33 -6.23 -6.26
N SER A 36 16.51 -6.68 -5.84
CA SER A 36 17.70 -5.83 -5.78
C SER A 36 18.14 -5.35 -7.16
N SER A 37 18.89 -4.26 -7.21
CA SER A 37 19.49 -3.75 -8.45
C SER A 37 20.36 -4.79 -9.18
N ASN A 38 21.08 -5.64 -8.43
CA ASN A 38 21.90 -6.69 -9.02
C ASN A 38 21.04 -7.81 -9.64
N GLN A 39 20.00 -8.27 -8.94
CA GLN A 39 19.06 -9.24 -9.49
C GLN A 39 18.31 -8.67 -10.72
N LEU A 40 17.94 -7.38 -10.68
CA LEU A 40 17.31 -6.69 -11.81
C LEU A 40 18.21 -6.67 -13.06
N ARG A 41 19.53 -6.47 -12.87
CA ARG A 41 20.51 -6.56 -13.96
C ARG A 41 20.53 -7.95 -14.60
N VAL A 42 20.45 -9.01 -13.81
CA VAL A 42 20.46 -10.40 -14.31
C VAL A 42 19.18 -10.73 -15.07
N ILE A 43 18.00 -10.53 -14.47
CA ILE A 43 16.70 -10.81 -15.12
C ILE A 43 16.44 -9.89 -16.32
N GLY A 44 17.13 -8.75 -16.37
CA GLY A 44 17.03 -7.79 -17.44
C GLY A 44 18.02 -7.99 -18.58
N SER A 45 18.84 -9.03 -18.52
CA SER A 45 19.86 -9.35 -19.52
C SER A 45 19.34 -10.34 -20.58
N CYS A 46 20.11 -10.51 -21.65
CA CYS A 46 19.86 -11.53 -22.68
C CYS A 46 19.92 -12.98 -22.14
N SER A 47 20.37 -13.20 -20.91
CA SER A 47 20.32 -14.50 -20.25
C SER A 47 18.92 -14.89 -19.79
N SER A 48 17.95 -13.97 -19.84
CA SER A 48 16.55 -14.24 -19.52
C SER A 48 15.73 -14.49 -20.79
N TRP A 49 14.66 -15.29 -20.69
CA TRP A 49 13.77 -15.58 -21.83
C TRP A 49 13.02 -14.33 -22.33
N HIS A 50 12.58 -13.46 -21.40
CA HIS A 50 11.79 -12.27 -21.71
C HIS A 50 12.27 -11.03 -20.91
N PRO A 51 13.46 -10.48 -21.20
CA PRO A 51 14.09 -9.46 -20.36
C PRO A 51 13.25 -8.18 -20.21
N GLY A 52 12.58 -7.75 -21.27
CA GLY A 52 11.70 -6.57 -21.22
C GLY A 52 10.50 -6.78 -20.29
N LEU A 53 9.86 -7.96 -20.36
CA LEU A 53 8.73 -8.31 -19.52
C LEU A 53 9.15 -8.47 -18.05
N PHE A 54 10.27 -9.14 -17.79
CA PHE A 54 10.76 -9.32 -16.42
C PHE A 54 11.16 -8.01 -15.76
N LYS A 55 11.79 -7.07 -16.48
CA LYS A 55 12.07 -5.72 -15.96
C LYS A 55 10.79 -4.99 -15.57
N GLN A 56 9.77 -5.06 -16.43
CA GLN A 56 8.47 -4.43 -16.17
C GLN A 56 7.79 -5.02 -14.93
N MET A 57 7.78 -6.35 -14.82
CA MET A 57 7.17 -7.04 -13.67
C MET A 57 7.95 -6.84 -12.38
N ALA A 58 9.28 -6.72 -12.44
CA ALA A 58 10.11 -6.46 -11.27
C ALA A 58 9.77 -5.15 -10.54
N ALA A 59 9.23 -4.15 -11.26
CA ALA A 59 8.81 -2.87 -10.69
C ALA A 59 7.45 -2.96 -9.95
N CYS A 60 6.62 -3.96 -10.23
CA CYS A 60 5.33 -4.12 -9.57
C CYS A 60 5.51 -4.38 -8.06
N THR A 61 4.60 -3.91 -7.23
CA THR A 61 4.67 -4.01 -5.76
C THR A 61 3.86 -5.17 -5.17
N SER A 62 3.61 -6.21 -5.98
CA SER A 62 2.94 -7.44 -5.53
C SER A 62 3.52 -7.99 -4.23
N ASP A 63 2.66 -8.28 -3.26
CA ASP A 63 3.04 -8.86 -1.96
C ASP A 63 3.89 -7.95 -1.06
N ILE A 64 4.08 -6.68 -1.44
CA ILE A 64 4.60 -5.64 -0.54
C ILE A 64 3.42 -5.06 0.22
N GLN A 65 3.61 -4.86 1.53
CA GLN A 65 2.60 -4.29 2.40
C GLN A 65 3.15 -3.14 3.24
N VAL A 66 2.28 -2.20 3.58
CA VAL A 66 2.48 -1.26 4.68
C VAL A 66 1.73 -1.85 5.88
N ALA A 67 2.46 -2.40 6.84
CA ALA A 67 1.92 -3.14 7.97
C ALA A 67 2.32 -2.51 9.31
N PHE A 68 1.33 -2.22 10.13
CA PHE A 68 1.52 -1.49 11.37
C PHE A 68 0.42 -1.78 12.37
N THR A 69 0.78 -1.59 13.63
CA THR A 69 -0.11 -1.62 14.78
C THR A 69 -0.43 -0.20 15.24
N THR A 70 -1.69 0.11 15.53
CA THR A 70 -2.14 1.45 15.98
C THR A 70 -3.39 1.40 16.84
N ASP A 71 -3.61 2.45 17.63
CA ASP A 71 -4.84 2.77 18.37
C ASP A 71 -5.69 3.85 17.68
N SER A 72 -5.37 4.21 16.44
CA SER A 72 -6.12 5.20 15.66
C SER A 72 -7.52 4.67 15.29
N SER A 73 -8.54 5.54 15.25
CA SER A 73 -9.83 5.21 14.62
C SER A 73 -9.84 5.49 13.13
N GLU A 74 -9.00 6.42 12.67
CA GLU A 74 -8.81 6.70 11.25
C GLU A 74 -7.32 6.80 10.95
N VAL A 75 -6.91 6.14 9.88
CA VAL A 75 -5.56 6.24 9.34
C VAL A 75 -5.62 6.64 7.87
N VAL A 76 -4.63 7.43 7.48
CA VAL A 76 -4.46 7.91 6.13
C VAL A 76 -3.09 7.55 5.60
N LEU A 77 -3.07 6.89 4.45
CA LEU A 77 -1.86 6.52 3.73
C LEU A 77 -1.75 7.27 2.40
N ASP A 78 -0.63 7.96 2.21
CA ASP A 78 -0.26 8.57 0.93
C ASP A 78 0.39 7.52 0.01
N LEU A 79 -0.22 7.30 -1.16
CA LEU A 79 0.25 6.41 -2.22
C LEU A 79 0.44 7.18 -3.53
N ASN A 80 1.40 6.76 -4.35
CA ASN A 80 1.51 7.18 -5.74
C ASN A 80 1.59 5.93 -6.60
N ILE A 81 0.63 5.74 -7.50
CA ILE A 81 0.54 4.55 -8.35
C ILE A 81 1.05 4.88 -9.74
N ASP A 82 1.99 4.09 -10.24
CA ASP A 82 2.50 4.28 -11.59
C ASP A 82 1.53 3.74 -12.65
N GLU A 83 1.73 4.19 -13.88
CA GLU A 83 1.03 3.62 -15.04
C GLU A 83 1.22 2.11 -15.12
N LEU A 84 0.18 1.43 -15.59
CA LEU A 84 0.22 0.01 -15.81
C LEU A 84 1.32 -0.36 -16.82
N PRO A 85 2.21 -1.32 -16.49
CA PRO A 85 3.22 -1.77 -17.43
C PRO A 85 2.60 -2.29 -18.74
N LYS A 86 3.20 -1.92 -19.89
CA LYS A 86 2.68 -2.28 -21.22
C LYS A 86 2.42 -3.77 -21.39
N GLY A 87 3.32 -4.63 -20.87
CA GLY A 87 3.16 -6.08 -20.94
C GLY A 87 1.92 -6.60 -20.19
N ALA A 88 1.55 -5.97 -19.07
CA ALA A 88 0.34 -6.31 -18.34
C ALA A 88 -0.91 -5.77 -19.05
N SER A 89 -0.86 -4.55 -19.56
CA SER A 89 -1.99 -3.89 -20.23
C SER A 89 -2.61 -4.74 -21.35
N SER A 90 -1.77 -5.32 -22.22
CA SER A 90 -2.26 -6.13 -23.35
C SER A 90 -2.95 -7.42 -22.91
N VAL A 91 -2.51 -8.05 -21.82
CA VAL A 91 -3.14 -9.27 -21.28
C VAL A 91 -4.42 -8.94 -20.53
N LEU A 92 -4.44 -7.82 -19.80
CA LEU A 92 -5.59 -7.39 -19.01
C LEU A 92 -6.78 -6.97 -19.90
N GLN A 93 -6.55 -6.52 -21.14
CA GLN A 93 -7.63 -6.31 -22.13
C GLN A 93 -8.46 -7.57 -22.41
N LEU A 94 -7.89 -8.76 -22.17
CA LEU A 94 -8.58 -10.04 -22.36
C LEU A 94 -9.42 -10.46 -21.14
N LEU A 95 -9.29 -9.74 -20.02
CA LEU A 95 -10.04 -10.01 -18.80
C LEU A 95 -11.31 -9.16 -18.74
N LYS A 96 -12.34 -9.68 -18.04
CA LYS A 96 -13.51 -8.85 -17.70
C LYS A 96 -13.06 -7.68 -16.83
N ALA A 97 -13.65 -6.51 -17.05
CA ALA A 97 -13.34 -5.28 -16.32
C ALA A 97 -13.35 -5.46 -14.78
N THR A 98 -14.21 -6.33 -14.25
CA THR A 98 -14.28 -6.66 -12.82
C THR A 98 -12.98 -7.27 -12.27
N TYR A 99 -12.32 -8.14 -13.04
CA TYR A 99 -11.04 -8.75 -12.63
C TYR A 99 -9.89 -7.75 -12.67
N PHE A 100 -9.90 -6.87 -13.68
CA PHE A 100 -8.91 -5.79 -13.79
C PHE A 100 -8.93 -4.88 -12.57
N LYS A 101 -10.11 -4.38 -12.18
CA LYS A 101 -10.27 -3.52 -10.98
C LYS A 101 -9.75 -4.18 -9.70
N LYS A 102 -9.89 -5.50 -9.58
CA LYS A 102 -9.39 -6.25 -8.42
C LYS A 102 -7.86 -6.40 -8.41
N LEU A 103 -7.22 -6.49 -9.57
CA LEU A 103 -5.77 -6.66 -9.67
C LEU A 103 -4.99 -5.35 -9.51
N SER A 104 -5.65 -4.22 -9.80
CA SER A 104 -5.13 -2.87 -9.58
C SER A 104 -5.54 -2.27 -8.22
N SER A 105 -6.34 -2.99 -7.42
CA SER A 105 -6.77 -2.48 -6.12
C SER A 105 -5.73 -2.65 -5.02
N VAL A 106 -5.74 -1.73 -4.06
CA VAL A 106 -5.08 -1.88 -2.77
C VAL A 106 -6.01 -2.66 -1.85
N PHE A 107 -5.49 -3.71 -1.21
CA PHE A 107 -6.23 -4.57 -0.30
C PHE A 107 -5.85 -4.24 1.15
N VAL A 108 -6.84 -4.10 2.03
CA VAL A 108 -6.60 -3.81 3.45
C VAL A 108 -7.15 -4.91 4.32
N THR A 109 -6.32 -5.40 5.24
CA THR A 109 -6.74 -6.24 6.35
C THR A 109 -6.62 -5.50 7.67
N VAL A 110 -7.55 -5.78 8.58
CA VAL A 110 -7.53 -5.33 9.97
C VAL A 110 -7.68 -6.57 10.84
N ASP A 111 -6.76 -6.76 11.77
CA ASP A 111 -6.71 -7.91 12.70
C ASP A 111 -6.80 -9.26 11.98
N GLY A 112 -6.09 -9.36 10.85
CA GLY A 112 -6.03 -10.56 10.00
C GLY A 112 -7.29 -10.81 9.16
N LYS A 113 -8.30 -9.94 9.21
CA LYS A 113 -9.55 -10.08 8.45
C LYS A 113 -9.58 -9.09 7.28
N PRO A 114 -10.10 -9.50 6.09
CA PRO A 114 -10.37 -8.57 5.00
C PRO A 114 -11.26 -7.42 5.47
N TYR A 115 -10.79 -6.18 5.30
CA TYR A 115 -11.53 -4.97 5.68
C TYR A 115 -12.13 -4.29 4.45
N LYS A 116 -11.28 -3.83 3.52
CA LYS A 116 -11.73 -3.05 2.36
C LYS A 116 -10.75 -3.17 1.19
N ASN A 117 -11.31 -3.05 -0.01
CA ASN A 117 -10.56 -2.93 -1.26
C ASN A 117 -10.73 -1.53 -1.81
N PHE A 118 -9.62 -0.87 -2.11
CA PHE A 118 -9.62 0.44 -2.75
C PHE A 118 -9.29 0.25 -4.23
N SER A 119 -10.30 0.35 -5.09
CA SER A 119 -10.10 0.46 -6.53
C SER A 119 -9.49 1.83 -6.80
N LEU A 120 -8.25 1.86 -7.29
CA LEU A 120 -7.60 3.08 -7.72
C LEU A 120 -7.89 3.22 -9.21
N ASP A 121 -8.71 4.24 -9.54
CA ASP A 121 -9.28 4.36 -10.87
C ASP A 121 -8.22 4.79 -11.91
N ASP A 122 -7.16 5.49 -11.49
CA ASP A 122 -6.09 6.00 -12.34
C ASP A 122 -4.70 5.97 -11.67
N ALA A 123 -3.64 6.09 -12.49
CA ALA A 123 -2.29 6.35 -12.01
C ALA A 123 -2.18 7.76 -11.41
N GLY A 124 -1.23 7.95 -10.47
CA GLY A 124 -0.98 9.22 -9.79
C GLY A 124 -1.06 9.12 -8.28
N GLU A 125 -1.06 10.28 -7.63
CA GLU A 125 -1.10 10.41 -6.17
C GLU A 125 -2.51 10.19 -5.63
N HIS A 126 -2.62 9.33 -4.61
CA HIS A 126 -3.84 8.94 -3.93
C HIS A 126 -3.67 9.04 -2.42
N THR A 127 -4.73 9.45 -1.75
CA THR A 127 -4.81 9.47 -0.29
C THR A 127 -5.84 8.43 0.14
N LEU A 128 -5.39 7.36 0.78
CA LEU A 128 -6.26 6.29 1.27
C LEU A 128 -6.69 6.56 2.72
N SER A 129 -7.97 6.84 2.94
CA SER A 129 -8.58 6.89 4.27
C SER A 129 -9.16 5.54 4.67
N ILE A 130 -8.75 5.03 5.83
CA ILE A 130 -9.16 3.74 6.41
C ILE A 130 -9.75 4.02 7.79
N HIS A 131 -11.03 3.70 7.99
CA HIS A 131 -11.73 3.88 9.27
C HIS A 131 -11.76 2.56 10.03
N LEU A 132 -11.02 2.46 11.12
CA LEU A 132 -10.80 1.23 11.88
C LEU A 132 -11.92 0.93 12.89
N GLU A 133 -12.73 1.93 13.26
CA GLU A 133 -13.90 1.71 14.10
C GLU A 133 -14.99 0.94 13.34
N THR A 134 -15.36 -0.22 13.88
CA THR A 134 -16.61 -0.92 13.53
C THR A 134 -17.73 -0.45 14.44
N GLU A 135 -18.95 -0.29 13.89
CA GLU A 135 -20.19 0.20 14.53
C GLU A 135 -20.71 -0.61 15.76
N THR A 136 -19.86 -1.34 16.49
CA THR A 136 -20.26 -2.39 17.45
C THR A 136 -19.73 -2.20 18.87
N SER A 137 -19.36 -0.98 19.29
CA SER A 137 -19.37 -0.71 20.72
C SER A 137 -20.82 -0.51 21.16
N GLU A 138 -21.38 -1.47 21.90
CA GLU A 138 -22.72 -1.38 22.50
C GLU A 138 -22.90 -0.16 23.43
N ASP A 139 -21.80 0.50 23.79
CA ASP A 139 -21.80 1.85 24.36
C ASP A 139 -21.77 2.88 23.22
N ASP A 140 -22.88 3.59 23.03
CA ASP A 140 -23.10 4.74 22.13
C ASP A 140 -22.19 5.97 22.45
N LEU A 141 -21.12 5.76 23.22
CA LEU A 141 -20.14 6.77 23.57
C LEU A 141 -19.01 6.73 22.54
N ALA A 142 -18.97 7.75 21.68
CA ALA A 142 -17.84 8.01 20.81
C ALA A 142 -16.54 8.00 21.64
N ARG A 143 -15.67 7.03 21.38
CA ARG A 143 -14.37 6.93 22.04
C ARG A 143 -13.48 8.06 21.55
N LEU A 144 -12.71 8.66 22.47
CA LEU A 144 -11.78 9.71 22.09
C LEU A 144 -10.66 9.12 21.21
N PRO A 145 -10.17 9.87 20.19
CA PRO A 145 -9.02 9.46 19.41
C PRO A 145 -7.83 9.08 20.31
N GLY A 146 -7.24 7.91 20.09
CA GLY A 146 -6.12 7.40 20.91
C GLY A 146 -6.52 6.63 22.19
N PHE A 147 -7.81 6.38 22.40
CA PHE A 147 -8.33 5.50 23.48
C PHE A 147 -9.03 4.25 22.94
N ASN A 148 -8.79 3.93 21.68
CA ASN A 148 -9.37 2.75 21.05
C ASN A 148 -8.56 1.48 21.30
N ASP A 149 -9.20 0.36 21.00
CA ASP A 149 -8.51 -0.92 20.95
C ASP A 149 -7.40 -0.84 19.89
N THR A 150 -6.33 -1.59 20.13
CA THR A 150 -5.21 -1.64 19.20
C THR A 150 -5.55 -2.57 18.04
N HIS A 151 -5.29 -2.10 16.83
CA HIS A 151 -5.52 -2.83 15.59
C HIS A 151 -4.22 -3.10 14.85
N HIS A 152 -4.11 -4.31 14.30
CA HIS A 152 -3.08 -4.68 13.32
C HIS A 152 -3.62 -4.42 11.91
N VAL A 153 -3.02 -3.47 11.20
CA VAL A 153 -3.45 -3.05 9.86
C VAL A 153 -2.39 -3.46 8.85
N SER A 154 -2.81 -4.13 7.78
CA SER A 154 -1.93 -4.42 6.64
C SER A 154 -2.56 -3.90 5.35
N VAL A 155 -1.84 -3.00 4.69
CA VAL A 155 -2.22 -2.43 3.40
C VAL A 155 -1.35 -3.04 2.31
N TYR A 156 -1.90 -3.99 1.56
CA TYR A 156 -1.23 -4.66 0.45
C TYR A 156 -1.25 -3.78 -0.79
N LEU A 157 -0.07 -3.48 -1.33
CA LEU A 157 0.10 -2.66 -2.52
C LEU A 157 -0.41 -3.40 -3.79
N PRO A 158 -0.70 -2.67 -4.88
CA PRO A 158 -1.26 -3.27 -6.09
C PRO A 158 -0.36 -4.36 -6.68
N CYS A 159 -0.97 -5.44 -7.18
CA CYS A 159 -0.22 -6.60 -7.68
C CYS A 159 0.49 -6.34 -9.00
N LEU A 160 -0.15 -5.61 -9.92
CA LEU A 160 0.31 -5.45 -11.30
C LEU A 160 0.90 -4.07 -11.61
N GLN A 161 0.90 -3.17 -10.63
CA GLN A 161 1.43 -1.83 -10.77
C GLN A 161 2.55 -1.60 -9.77
N SER A 162 3.40 -0.64 -10.10
CA SER A 162 4.33 -0.07 -9.14
C SER A 162 3.55 0.92 -8.27
N ALA A 163 3.94 1.00 -7.00
CA ALA A 163 3.42 1.99 -6.06
C ALA A 163 4.58 2.57 -5.26
N SER A 164 4.49 3.85 -4.93
CA SER A 164 5.35 4.52 -3.96
C SER A 164 4.52 4.94 -2.75
N VAL A 165 5.16 4.98 -1.59
CA VAL A 165 4.54 5.36 -0.30
C VAL A 165 5.21 6.62 0.24
N LYS A 166 4.48 7.45 0.98
CA LYS A 166 5.05 8.67 1.58
C LYS A 166 4.79 8.77 3.07
N ASN A 167 3.62 9.21 3.50
CA ASN A 167 3.26 9.35 4.91
C ASN A 167 2.16 8.39 5.30
N LEU A 168 2.26 7.90 6.52
CA LEU A 168 1.17 7.32 7.29
C LEU A 168 0.78 8.33 8.38
N ARG A 169 -0.49 8.70 8.41
CA ARG A 169 -1.07 9.68 9.34
C ARG A 169 -2.23 9.05 10.07
N GLY A 170 -2.49 9.48 11.30
CA GLY A 170 -3.60 8.95 12.10
C GLY A 170 -3.97 9.89 13.22
N ASN A 171 -5.13 9.63 13.81
CA ASN A 171 -5.68 10.38 14.94
C ASN A 171 -5.44 9.69 16.29
N GLY A 172 -4.76 8.54 16.31
CA GLY A 172 -4.35 7.86 17.54
C GLY A 172 -3.07 8.43 18.15
N THR A 173 -2.46 7.66 19.05
CA THR A 173 -1.24 8.06 19.77
C THR A 173 0.03 7.43 19.21
N PHE A 174 -0.06 6.28 18.53
CA PHE A 174 1.13 5.61 17.98
C PHE A 174 0.93 4.85 16.67
N PHE A 175 2.07 4.61 16.01
CA PHE A 175 2.26 3.60 14.98
C PHE A 175 3.46 2.73 15.36
N SER A 176 3.26 1.42 15.44
CA SER A 176 4.32 0.44 15.65
C SER A 176 4.48 -0.41 14.40
N PRO A 177 5.69 -0.64 13.87
CA PRO A 177 5.89 -1.64 12.82
C PRO A 177 5.57 -3.04 13.36
N ASP A 178 5.01 -3.89 12.51
CA ASP A 178 4.89 -5.31 12.81
C ASP A 178 6.28 -5.96 12.70
N GLU A 179 6.58 -6.95 13.56
CA GLU A 179 7.83 -7.70 13.46
C GLU A 179 7.87 -8.48 12.14
N ALA A 180 8.98 -8.33 11.40
CA ALA A 180 9.22 -8.96 10.10
C ALA A 180 9.68 -10.41 10.21
#